data_AF-A0A4U0GZ44-F1
#
_entry.id   AF-A0A4U0GZ44-F1
#
_cell.length_a   1.000
_cell.length_b   1.000
_cell.length_c   1.000
_cell.angle_alpha   90.00
_cell.angle_beta   90.00
_cell.angle_gamma   90.00
#
_symmetry.space_group_name_H-M   'P 1'
#
loop_
_entity.id
_entity.type
_entity.pdbx_description
1 polymer ?
#
loop_
_entity_poly.entity_id
_entity_poly.type
_entity_poly.pdbx_seq_one_letter_code
_entity_poly.pdbx_strand_id
1 'polypeptide(L)'
;MNTSKRIIWRDKPELLQRLAKESVRSKYISSFLMVMAASLSVYQLGLGSGLFAAVVVLMCMGSLIVLFFPFRYVRPPWVIGTYLVCFLMEYLIR
;
A
#
# COMPACT_ATOMS: atom_id res chain seq x y z
N MET A 1 7.99 0.04 -18.47
CA MET A 1 7.30 -0.03 -19.78
C MET A 1 6.32 -1.20 -19.72
N ASN A 2 5.09 -1.00 -20.21
CA ASN A 2 4.02 -2.01 -20.13
C ASN A 2 3.84 -2.63 -21.53
N THR A 3 4.07 -3.94 -21.65
CA THR A 3 4.22 -4.66 -22.93
C THR A 3 2.87 -5.05 -23.56
N SER A 4 1.76 -4.93 -22.82
CA SER A 4 0.43 -5.23 -23.35
C SER A 4 -0.32 -3.94 -23.69
N LYS A 5 -0.31 -3.58 -24.98
CA LYS A 5 -1.09 -2.45 -25.55
C LYS A 5 -2.62 -2.59 -25.38
N ARG A 6 -3.13 -3.64 -24.73
CA ARG A 6 -4.55 -4.03 -24.76
C ARG A 6 -5.42 -3.31 -23.72
N ILE A 7 -4.83 -2.60 -22.75
CA ILE A 7 -5.58 -1.85 -21.72
C ILE A 7 -5.26 -0.37 -21.84
N ILE A 8 -6.06 0.34 -22.64
CA ILE A 8 -5.96 1.79 -22.81
C ILE A 8 -6.69 2.44 -21.62
N TRP A 9 -5.95 2.76 -20.56
CA TRP A 9 -6.46 3.49 -19.39
C TRP A 9 -6.79 4.93 -19.82
N ARG A 10 -8.06 5.22 -20.13
CA ARG A 10 -8.51 6.57 -20.56
C ARG A 10 -8.48 7.61 -19.45
N ASP A 11 -8.69 7.22 -18.18
CA ASP A 11 -8.71 8.15 -17.03
C ASP A 11 -7.70 7.73 -15.97
N LYS A 12 -6.42 8.01 -16.16
CA LYS A 12 -5.46 7.93 -15.04
C LYS A 12 -5.63 9.19 -14.20
N PRO A 13 -5.91 9.10 -12.88
CA PRO A 13 -5.96 10.28 -12.03
C PRO A 13 -4.59 10.99 -12.07
N GLU A 14 -4.58 12.32 -12.02
CA GLU A 14 -3.36 13.14 -12.22
C GLU A 14 -2.21 12.73 -11.29
N LEU A 15 -2.53 12.29 -10.07
CA LEU A 15 -1.56 11.76 -9.11
C LEU A 15 -0.82 10.52 -9.63
N LEU A 16 -1.54 9.57 -10.25
CA LEU A 16 -0.93 8.39 -10.86
C LEU A 16 -0.12 8.74 -12.10
N GLN A 17 -0.52 9.77 -12.86
CA GLN A 17 0.26 10.24 -14.01
C GLN A 17 1.58 10.90 -13.55
N ARG A 18 1.54 11.69 -12.46
CA ARG A 18 2.73 12.29 -11.84
C ARG A 18 3.67 11.23 -11.24
N LEU A 19 3.14 10.23 -10.54
CA LEU A 19 3.95 9.12 -10.02
C LEU A 19 4.52 8.23 -11.14
N ALA A 20 3.76 8.00 -12.22
CA ALA A 20 4.22 7.22 -13.36
C ALA A 20 5.34 7.92 -14.15
N LYS A 21 5.34 9.26 -14.18
CA LYS A 21 6.41 10.07 -14.79
C LYS A 21 7.74 9.90 -14.03
N GLU A 22 7.68 9.74 -12.71
CA GLU A 22 8.82 9.61 -11.79
C GLU A 22 8.91 8.18 -11.20
N SER A 23 8.97 7.17 -12.08
CA SER A 23 8.95 5.75 -11.67
C SER A 23 10.12 5.34 -10.76
N VAL A 24 11.28 6.00 -10.88
CA VAL A 24 12.46 5.74 -10.04
C VAL A 24 12.23 6.24 -8.61
N ARG A 25 11.72 7.46 -8.47
CA ARG A 25 11.42 8.07 -7.16
C ARG A 25 10.34 7.30 -6.43
N SER A 26 9.30 6.88 -7.15
CA SER A 26 8.21 6.06 -6.58
C SER A 26 8.72 4.72 -6.03
N LYS A 27 9.64 4.05 -6.73
CA LYS A 27 10.24 2.79 -6.26
C LYS A 27 11.07 2.97 -4.99
N TYR A 28 11.87 4.04 -4.93
CA TYR A 28 12.67 4.34 -3.74
C TYR A 28 11.80 4.62 -2.52
N ILE A 29 10.75 5.41 -2.69
CA ILE A 29 9.78 5.72 -1.62
C ILE A 29 9.12 4.43 -1.11
N SER A 30 8.63 3.57 -2.01
CA SER A 30 7.99 2.31 -1.61
C SER A 30 8.96 1.36 -0.90
N SER A 31 10.20 1.25 -1.38
CA SER A 31 11.22 0.41 -0.76
C SER A 31 11.57 0.90 0.66
N PHE A 32 11.79 2.21 0.81
CA PHE A 32 12.07 2.81 2.12
C PHE A 32 10.92 2.59 3.10
N LEU A 33 9.68 2.79 2.66
CA LEU A 33 8.49 2.60 3.49
C LEU A 33 8.32 1.14 3.91
N MET A 34 8.66 0.19 3.04
CA MET A 34 8.63 -1.24 3.33
C MET A 34 9.66 -1.64 4.40
N VAL A 35 10.89 -1.11 4.30
CA VAL A 35 11.94 -1.34 5.30
C VAL A 35 11.52 -0.77 6.66
N MET A 36 10.95 0.44 6.67
CA MET A 36 10.41 1.06 7.89
C MET A 36 9.26 0.25 8.52
N ALA A 37 8.33 -0.26 7.72
CA ALA A 37 7.22 -1.08 8.22
C ALA A 37 7.72 -2.41 8.81
N ALA A 38 8.72 -3.04 8.17
CA ALA A 38 9.32 -4.27 8.65
C ALA A 38 10.08 -4.07 9.97
N SER A 39 10.89 -3.01 10.08
CA SER A 39 11.61 -2.70 11.32
C SER A 39 10.66 -2.38 12.48
N LEU A 40 9.56 -1.66 12.21
CA LEU A 40 8.56 -1.35 13.22
C LEU A 40 7.79 -2.60 13.69
N SER A 41 7.50 -3.54 12.78
CA SER A 41 6.88 -4.83 13.10
C SER A 41 7.78 -5.68 14.01
N VAL A 42 9.09 -5.70 13.73
CA VAL A 42 10.09 -6.36 14.58
C VAL A 42 10.20 -5.70 15.94
N TYR A 43 10.17 -4.36 16.00
CA TYR A 43 10.26 -3.63 17.26
C TYR A 43 9.06 -3.88 18.18
N GLN A 44 7.84 -3.94 17.64
CA GLN A 44 6.64 -4.16 18.44
C GLN A 44 6.38 -5.62 18.80
N LEU A 45 6.56 -6.57 17.86
CA LEU A 45 6.19 -7.97 18.09
C LEU A 45 7.37 -8.85 18.54
N GLY A 46 8.61 -8.44 18.29
CA GLY A 46 9.83 -9.24 18.49
C GLY A 46 10.42 -9.79 17.18
N LEU A 47 11.62 -10.39 17.25
CA LEU A 47 12.39 -10.79 16.06
C LEU A 47 11.69 -11.86 15.20
N GLY A 48 11.13 -12.91 15.79
CA GLY A 48 10.50 -14.01 15.05
C GLY A 48 9.10 -13.67 14.53
N SER A 49 8.23 -13.22 15.43
CA SER A 49 6.85 -12.81 15.13
C SER A 49 6.78 -11.57 14.24
N GLY A 50 7.70 -10.61 14.42
CA GLY A 50 7.73 -9.38 13.63
C GLY A 50 8.15 -9.58 12.18
N LEU A 51 9.10 -10.49 11.92
CA LEU A 51 9.46 -10.87 10.54
C LEU A 51 8.29 -11.56 9.84
N PHE A 52 7.60 -12.47 10.55
CA PHE A 52 6.40 -13.11 10.02
C PHE A 52 5.28 -12.11 9.75
N ALA A 53 5.04 -11.17 10.67
CA ALA A 53 4.07 -10.09 10.49
C ALA A 53 4.38 -9.25 9.25
N ALA A 54 5.65 -8.92 8.98
CA ALA A 54 6.03 -8.19 7.77
C ALA A 54 5.66 -8.94 6.48
N VAL A 55 5.81 -10.27 6.44
CA VAL A 55 5.40 -11.10 5.29
C VAL A 55 3.88 -11.12 5.13
N VAL A 56 3.13 -11.24 6.24
CA VAL A 56 1.67 -11.20 6.22
C VAL A 56 1.15 -9.84 5.74
N VAL A 57 1.77 -8.74 6.17
CA VAL A 57 1.44 -7.38 5.69
C VAL A 57 1.71 -7.25 4.19
N LEU A 58 2.83 -7.78 3.68
CA LEU A 58 3.11 -7.81 2.23
C LEU A 58 2.04 -8.58 1.45
N MET A 59 1.64 -9.75 1.94
CA MET A 59 0.57 -10.57 1.35
C MET A 59 -0.78 -9.84 1.35
N CYS A 60 -1.12 -9.17 2.45
CA CYS A 60 -2.32 -8.35 2.56
C CYS A 60 -2.32 -7.20 1.56
N MET A 61 -1.18 -6.50 1.43
CA MET A 61 -1.03 -5.40 0.49
C MET A 61 -1.15 -5.88 -0.97
N GLY A 62 -0.58 -7.03 -1.31
CA GLY A 62 -0.76 -7.65 -2.63
C GLY A 62 -2.22 -7.98 -2.93
N SER A 63 -2.93 -8.52 -1.94
CA SER A 63 -4.37 -8.83 -2.04
C SER A 63 -5.21 -7.57 -2.24
N LEU A 64 -4.90 -6.50 -1.52
CA LEU A 64 -5.54 -5.18 -1.67
C LEU A 64 -5.33 -4.59 -3.06
N ILE A 65 -4.12 -4.70 -3.62
CA ILE A 65 -3.82 -4.19 -4.97
C ILE A 65 -4.65 -4.95 -6.02
N VAL A 66 -4.72 -6.27 -5.91
CA VAL A 66 -5.54 -7.11 -6.83
C VAL A 66 -7.02 -6.80 -6.67
N LEU A 67 -7.51 -6.54 -5.45
CA LEU A 67 -8.88 -6.14 -5.20
C LEU A 67 -9.19 -4.75 -5.76
N PHE A 68 -8.31 -3.77 -5.58
CA PHE A 68 -8.52 -2.41 -6.09
C PHE A 68 -8.35 -2.28 -7.60
N PHE A 69 -7.63 -3.21 -8.25
CA PHE A 69 -7.41 -3.16 -9.70
C PHE A 69 -8.72 -3.18 -10.54
N PRO A 70 -9.70 -4.08 -10.28
CA PRO A 70 -11.00 -4.04 -10.96
C PRO A 70 -11.98 -3.03 -10.33
N PHE A 71 -11.90 -2.77 -9.02
CA PHE A 71 -12.87 -1.92 -8.31
C PHE A 71 -12.43 -0.45 -8.28
N ARG A 72 -12.73 0.28 -9.37
CA ARG A 72 -12.58 1.75 -9.50
C ARG A 72 -13.44 2.56 -8.49
N TYR A 73 -14.16 1.89 -7.59
CA TYR A 73 -15.05 2.48 -6.59
C TYR A 73 -14.31 3.08 -5.38
N VAL A 74 -13.08 2.63 -5.12
CA VAL A 74 -12.35 3.01 -3.90
C VAL A 74 -11.62 4.31 -4.13
N ARG A 75 -12.33 5.42 -3.93
CA ARG A 75 -11.76 6.76 -3.96
C ARG A 75 -10.83 6.96 -2.75
N PRO A 76 -9.77 7.78 -2.85
CA PRO A 76 -8.89 8.13 -1.74
C PRO A 76 -9.57 8.41 -0.38
N PRO A 77 -10.74 9.09 -0.30
CA PRO A 77 -11.46 9.27 0.95
C PRO A 77 -11.85 7.97 1.68
N TRP A 78 -12.17 6.89 0.96
CA TRP A 78 -12.50 5.61 1.59
C TRP A 78 -11.29 4.97 2.25
N VAL A 79 -10.13 5.01 1.59
CA VAL A 79 -8.87 4.50 2.16
C VAL A 79 -8.47 5.29 3.41
N ILE A 80 -8.61 6.61 3.36
CA ILE A 80 -8.36 7.49 4.51
C ILE A 80 -9.34 7.18 5.64
N GLY A 81 -10.62 7.00 5.33
CA GLY A 81 -11.66 6.64 6.31
C GLY A 81 -11.36 5.33 7.03
N THR A 82 -11.02 4.26 6.29
CA THR A 82 -10.66 2.97 6.90
C THR A 82 -9.42 3.09 7.78
N TYR A 83 -8.41 3.85 7.35
CA TYR A 83 -7.21 4.07 8.14
C TYR A 83 -7.52 4.82 9.45
N LEU A 84 -8.38 5.85 9.39
CA LEU A 84 -8.81 6.63 10.56
C LEU A 84 -9.57 5.75 11.56
N VAL A 85 -10.48 4.89 11.08
CA VAL A 85 -11.24 3.96 11.93
C VAL A 85 -10.30 2.94 12.59
N CYS A 86 -9.36 2.37 11.85
CA CYS A 86 -8.35 1.46 12.42
C CYS A 86 -7.49 2.17 13.48
N PHE A 87 -7.08 3.41 13.23
CA PHE A 87 -6.29 4.20 14.19
C PHE A 87 -7.09 4.50 15.47
N LEU A 88 -8.36 4.90 15.33
CA LEU A 88 -9.27 5.11 16.46
C LEU A 88 -9.49 3.83 17.27
N MET A 89 -9.65 2.69 16.59
CA MET A 89 -9.77 1.38 17.25
C MET A 89 -8.50 1.01 18.02
N GLU A 90 -7.32 1.17 17.42
CA GLU A 90 -6.05 0.88 18.09
C GLU A 90 -5.83 1.80 19.30
N TYR A 91 -6.18 3.09 19.19
CA TYR A 91 -6.11 4.04 20.32
C TYR A 91 -7.09 3.71 21.45
N LEU A 92 -8.25 3.11 21.13
CA LEU A 92 -9.23 2.73 22.15
C LEU A 92 -8.89 1.41 22.85
N ILE A 93 -8.27 0.47 22.14
CA ILE A 93 -7.92 -0.87 22.66
C ILE A 93 -6.67 -0.84 23.54
N ARG A 94 -5.79 0.13 23.34
CA ARG A 94 -4.47 0.24 23.97
C ARG A 94 -4.43 1.36 25.00
#